data_AF-A0A953K544-F1
#
_entry.id   AF-A0A953K544-F1
#
_cell.length_a   1.000
_cell.length_b   1.000
_cell.length_c   1.000
_cell.angle_alpha   90.00
_cell.angle_beta   90.00
_cell.angle_gamma   90.00
#
_symmetry.space_group_name_H-M   'P 1'
#
loop_
_entity.id
_entity.type
_entity.pdbx_description
1 polymer ?
#
loop_
_entity_poly.entity_id
_entity_poly.type
_entity_poly.pdbx_seq_one_letter_code
_entity_poly.pdbx_strand_id
1 'polypeptide(L)' 'MFTKLDLIERIIATTDEKVLEKVGKALATEKDEFAFTKEHLALLEERRARRNAGEGKGYSLTEVKRMLKKKK' A
#
# COMPACT_ATOMS: atom_id res chain seq x y z
N MET A 1 9.61 0.63 18.33
CA MET A 1 10.23 -0.03 17.15
C MET A 1 9.47 0.44 15.93
N PHE A 2 10.13 1.14 15.00
CA PHE A 2 9.51 1.65 13.78
C PHE A 2 9.36 0.51 12.77
N THR A 3 8.15 0.25 12.29
CA THR A 3 7.87 -0.83 11.33
C THR A 3 7.73 -0.29 9.91
N LYS A 4 7.93 -1.16 8.90
CA LYS A 4 7.69 -0.80 7.49
C LYS A 4 6.27 -0.25 7.26
N LEU A 5 5.28 -0.73 8.02
CA LEU A 5 3.89 -0.24 7.94
C LEU A 5 3.71 1.16 8.52
N ASP A 6 4.52 1.55 9.51
CA ASP A 6 4.51 2.92 10.05
C ASP A 6 5.10 3.91 9.03
N LEU A 7 6.08 3.47 8.24
CA LEU A 7 6.61 4.26 7.13
C LEU A 7 5.58 4.46 6.02
N ILE A 8 4.90 3.38 5.60
CA ILE A 8 3.86 3.44 4.57
C ILE A 8 2.72 4.37 4.99
N GLU A 9 2.25 4.28 6.24
CA GLU A 9 1.21 5.16 6.77
C GLU A 9 1.63 6.64 6.73
N ARG A 10 2.87 6.96 7.09
CA ARG A 10 3.40 8.32 7.02
C ARG A 10 3.50 8.84 5.59
N ILE A 11 3.92 8.00 4.63
CA ILE A 11 4.01 8.39 3.22
C ILE A 11 2.60 8.68 2.67
N ILE A 12 1.61 7.84 2.98
CA ILE A 12 0.21 8.05 2.56
C ILE A 12 -0.38 9.32 3.17
N ALA A 13 -0.04 9.63 4.42
CA ALA A 13 -0.55 10.81 5.12
C ALA A 13 0.19 12.11 4.76
N THR A 14 1.33 12.03 4.05
CA THR A 14 2.14 13.19 3.68
C THR A 14 1.52 13.91 2.48
N THR A 15 1.44 15.24 2.57
CA THR A 15 1.03 16.14 1.48
C THR A 15 2.17 17.03 0.98
N ASP A 16 3.37 16.91 1.57
CA ASP A 16 4.56 17.64 1.16
C ASP A 16 5.09 17.10 -0.19
N GLU A 17 4.95 17.92 -1.22
CA GLU A 17 5.36 17.60 -2.59
C GLU A 17 6.86 17.26 -2.70
N LYS A 18 7.73 17.90 -1.91
CA LYS A 18 9.17 17.62 -1.95
C LYS A 18 9.50 16.23 -1.42
N VAL A 19 8.74 15.77 -0.43
CA VAL A 19 8.86 14.41 0.11
C VAL A 19 8.36 13.40 -0.91
N LEU A 20 7.18 13.66 -1.51
CA LEU A 20 6.61 12.80 -2.54
C LEU A 20 7.53 12.69 -3.76
N GLU A 21 8.16 13.77 -4.20
CA GLU A 21 9.10 13.78 -5.33
C GLU A 21 10.33 12.91 -5.02
N LYS A 22 10.89 13.01 -3.81
CA LYS A 22 12.03 12.18 -3.39
C LYS A 22 11.66 10.70 -3.33
N VAL A 23 10.49 10.37 -2.78
CA VAL A 23 9.98 8.99 -2.74
C VAL A 23 9.77 8.47 -4.16
N GLY A 24 9.17 9.27 -5.05
CA GLY A 24 8.99 8.92 -6.46
C GLY A 24 10.31 8.62 -7.17
N LYS A 25 11.34 9.44 -6.95
CA LYS A 25 12.70 9.20 -7.49
C LYS A 25 13.33 7.91 -6.96
N ALA A 26 13.18 7.63 -5.66
CA ALA A 26 13.68 6.39 -5.06
C ALA A 26 12.99 5.16 -5.68
N LEU A 27 11.65 5.18 -5.77
CA LEU A 27 10.86 4.11 -6.39
C LEU A 27 11.20 3.91 -7.88
N ALA A 28 11.49 4.98 -8.62
CA ALA A 28 11.86 4.89 -10.03
C ALA A 28 13.27 4.31 -10.26
N THR A 29 14.14 4.37 -9.25
CA THR A 29 15.50 3.81 -9.31
C THR A 29 15.47 2.29 -9.17
N GLU A 30 14.51 1.75 -8.41
CA GLU A 30 14.32 0.31 -8.16
C GLU A 30 13.34 -0.35 -9.15
N LYS A 31 13.37 0.09 -10.42
CA LYS A 31 12.34 -0.17 -11.45
C LYS A 31 11.98 -1.64 -11.67
N ASP A 32 12.88 -2.56 -11.40
CA ASP A 32 12.71 -3.99 -11.72
C ASP A 32 12.39 -4.88 -10.51
N GLU A 33 12.63 -4.41 -9.28
CA GLU A 33 12.47 -5.26 -8.09
C GLU A 33 11.01 -5.36 -7.61
N PHE A 34 10.17 -4.37 -7.95
CA PHE A 34 8.79 -4.26 -7.45
C PHE A 34 7.73 -3.99 -8.54
N ALA A 35 8.04 -4.29 -9.80
CA ALA A 35 7.08 -4.11 -10.89
C ALA A 35 5.85 -5.03 -10.69
N PHE A 36 4.65 -4.44 -10.60
CA PHE A 36 3.43 -5.22 -10.60
C PHE A 36 3.27 -5.91 -11.96
N THR A 37 3.08 -7.23 -11.95
CA THR A 37 2.67 -7.96 -13.15
C THR A 37 1.25 -7.54 -13.54
N LYS A 38 0.87 -7.78 -14.80
CA LYS A 38 -0.51 -7.56 -15.26
C LYS A 38 -1.53 -8.31 -14.40
N GLU A 39 -1.16 -9.50 -13.93
CA GLU A 39 -1.98 -10.32 -13.03
C GLU A 39 -2.17 -9.67 -11.66
N HIS A 40 -1.11 -9.07 -11.09
CA HIS A 40 -1.23 -8.33 -9.83
C HIS A 40 -2.15 -7.11 -9.97
N LEU A 41 -2.07 -6.39 -11.10
CA LEU A 41 -2.95 -5.26 -11.37
C LEU A 41 -4.40 -5.69 -11.55
N ALA A 42 -4.66 -6.75 -12.33
CA ALA A 42 -6.00 -7.30 -12.52
C ALA A 42 -6.64 -7.73 -11.19
N LEU A 43 -5.86 -8.38 -10.31
CA LEU A 43 -6.33 -8.76 -8.98
C LEU A 43 -6.70 -7.53 -8.12
N LEU A 44 -5.94 -6.45 -8.20
CA LEU A 44 -6.22 -5.21 -7.47
C LEU A 44 -7.49 -4.53 -7.99
N GLU A 45 -7.69 -4.50 -9.31
CA GLU A 45 -8.89 -3.97 -9.94
C GLU A 45 -10.14 -4.76 -9.57
N GLU A 46 -10.07 -6.09 -9.64
CA GLU A 46 -11.17 -6.98 -9.24
C GLU A 46 -11.56 -6.75 -7.78
N ARG A 47 -10.57 -6.63 -6.88
CA ARG A 47 -10.82 -6.31 -5.46
C ARG A 47 -11.42 -4.94 -5.26
N ARG A 48 -11.02 -3.94 -6.07
CA ARG A 48 -11.63 -2.60 -6.04
C ARG A 48 -13.07 -2.65 -6.51
N ALA A 49 -13.36 -3.33 -7.61
CA ALA A 49 -14.70 -3.49 -8.17
C ALA A 49 -15.64 -4.14 -7.15
N ARG A 50 -15.22 -5.26 -6.53
CA ARG A 50 -15.99 -5.92 -5.46
C ARG A 50 -16.26 -5.01 -4.27
N ARG A 51 -15.28 -4.20 -3.86
CA ARG A 51 -15.49 -3.21 -2.78
C ARG A 51 -16.52 -2.15 -3.17
N ASN A 52 -16.43 -1.61 -4.38
CA ASN A 52 -17.36 -0.59 -4.87
C ASN A 52 -18.79 -1.13 -5.01
N ALA A 53 -18.93 -2.42 -5.35
CA ALA A 53 -20.21 -3.13 -5.39
C ALA A 53 -20.77 -3.51 -4.00
N GLY A 54 -20.02 -3.26 -2.91
CA GLY A 54 -20.42 -3.62 -1.54
C GLY A 54 -20.20 -5.10 -1.17
N GLU A 55 -19.64 -5.90 -2.08
CA GLU A 55 -19.38 -7.34 -1.90
C GLU A 55 -18.01 -7.62 -1.26
N GLY A 56 -17.11 -6.62 -1.27
CA GLY A 56 -15.75 -6.73 -0.77
C GLY A 56 -15.55 -6.04 0.59
N LYS A 57 -14.88 -6.73 1.53
CA LYS A 57 -14.38 -6.11 2.77
C LYS A 57 -13.00 -5.51 2.53
N GLY A 58 -12.87 -4.21 2.76
CA GLY A 58 -11.57 -3.55 2.90
C GLY A 58 -11.04 -3.71 4.32
N TYR A 59 -9.71 -3.68 4.48
CA TYR A 59 -9.09 -3.53 5.79
C TYR A 59 -8.39 -2.18 5.84
N SER A 60 -8.63 -1.43 6.91
CA SER A 60 -7.82 -0.26 7.25
C SER A 60 -6.40 -0.69 7.64
N LEU A 61 -5.44 0.23 7.50
CA LEU A 61 -4.06 0.02 7.97
C LEU A 61 -4.02 -0.39 9.45
N THR A 62 -4.89 0.21 10.27
CA THR A 62 -5.03 -0.11 11.69
C THR A 62 -5.50 -1.53 11.94
N GLU A 63 -6.42 -2.06 11.12
CA GLU A 63 -6.86 -3.45 11.19
C GLU A 63 -5.76 -4.41 10.75
N VAL A 64 -5.05 -4.10 9.65
CA VAL A 64 -3.92 -4.90 9.19
C VAL A 64 -2.81 -4.98 10.25
N LYS A 65 -2.46 -3.85 10.87
CA LYS A 65 -1.49 -3.80 11.98
C LYS A 65 -1.95 -4.67 13.17
N ARG A 66 -3.24 -4.65 13.51
CA ARG A 66 -3.80 -5.49 14.58
C ARG A 66 -3.76 -6.98 14.23
N MET A 67 -4.06 -7.36 12.99
CA MET A 67 -4.01 -8.75 12.53
C MET A 67 -2.59 -9.32 12.58
N LEU A 68 -1.58 -8.53 12.19
CA LEU A 68 -0.18 -8.93 12.25
C LEU A 68 0.33 -9.08 13.68
N LYS A 69 -0.11 -8.22 14.61
CA LYS A 69 0.21 -8.34 16.04
C LYS A 69 -0.41 -9.58 16.68
N LYS A 70 -1.60 -10.02 16.24
CA LYS A 70 -2.29 -11.23 16.74
C LYS A 70 -1.70 -12.54 16.21
N LYS A 71 -0.90 -12.49 15.15
CA LYS A 71 -0.25 -13.67 14.54
C LYS A 71 1.12 -14.00 15.17
N LYS A 72 1.62 -13.16 16.08
CA LYS A 72 2.82 -13.39 16.89
C LYS A 72 2.42 -13.98 18.23
#